data_AF-A0A7K8YMN4-F1
#
_entry.id   AF-A0A7K8YMN4-F1
#
_cell.length_a   1.000
_cell.length_b   1.000
_cell.length_c   1.000
_cell.angle_alpha   90.00
_cell.angle_beta   90.00
_cell.angle_gamma   90.00
#
_symmetry.space_group_name_H-M   'P 1'
#
loop_
_entity.id
_entity.type
_entity.pdbx_description
1 polymer ?
#
loop_
_entity_poly.entity_id
_entity_poly.type
_entity_poly.pdbx_seq_one_letter_code
_entity_poly.pdbx_strand_id
1 'polypeptide(L)'
;NSSSISHFLLLPLADMRQLQLLHLWLFLNISLAALLGNGLIISAVACHHHLHTPMYFFLLNLSLTDLGSICTSVPKAMHNPLWDTRTISYAGCVTQLFLLFLLLGTEFSLLTIMYYEHYVAICNALHYGSLLGSRACAHMAAAAWATVFLSALLHT
;
A
#
# COMPACT_ATOMS: atom_id res chain seq x y z
N ASN A 1 1.49 25.91 -51.69
CA ASN A 1 1.59 26.89 -50.59
C ASN A 1 0.85 26.29 -49.41
N SER A 2 1.50 25.37 -48.69
CA SER A 2 0.82 24.50 -47.71
C SER A 2 1.87 23.96 -46.76
N SER A 3 2.27 24.79 -45.80
CA SER A 3 3.19 24.39 -44.74
C SER A 3 2.68 24.86 -43.38
N SER A 4 2.68 23.90 -42.46
CA SER A 4 2.81 24.05 -41.00
C SER A 4 1.55 24.34 -40.18
N ILE A 5 0.84 23.26 -39.83
CA ILE A 5 0.01 23.17 -38.61
C ILE A 5 0.51 21.95 -37.79
N SER A 6 1.80 21.91 -37.48
CA SER A 6 2.39 20.86 -36.63
C SER A 6 2.79 21.38 -35.24
N HIS A 7 3.04 22.69 -35.09
CA HIS A 7 3.51 23.26 -33.83
C HIS A 7 2.44 23.34 -32.72
N PHE A 8 1.17 23.51 -33.08
CA PHE A 8 0.10 23.74 -32.09
C PHE A 8 -0.52 22.47 -31.51
N LEU A 9 -0.33 21.32 -32.16
CA LEU A 9 -0.85 20.02 -31.70
C LEU A 9 0.23 19.22 -30.94
N LEU A 10 1.51 19.40 -31.30
CA LEU A 10 2.66 18.82 -30.60
C LEU A 10 2.95 19.51 -29.26
N LEU A 11 2.74 20.82 -29.12
CA LEU A 11 3.00 21.53 -27.87
C LEU A 11 2.10 21.06 -26.71
N PRO A 12 0.76 20.97 -26.84
CA PRO A 12 -0.08 20.42 -25.78
C PRO A 12 0.17 18.92 -25.54
N LEU A 13 0.57 18.15 -26.56
CA LEU A 13 0.91 16.74 -26.40
C LEU A 13 2.26 16.54 -25.69
N ALA A 14 3.24 17.38 -25.99
CA ALA A 14 4.56 17.39 -25.35
C ALA A 14 4.47 17.87 -23.89
N ASP A 15 3.61 18.86 -23.62
CA ASP A 15 3.35 19.36 -22.28
C ASP A 15 2.63 18.31 -21.42
N MET A 16 1.65 17.59 -21.99
CA MET A 16 1.05 16.42 -21.34
C MET A 16 2.06 15.29 -21.10
N ARG A 17 3.01 15.06 -22.02
CA ARG A 17 4.06 14.05 -21.86
C ARG A 17 5.09 14.46 -20.80
N GLN A 18 5.49 15.72 -20.74
CA GLN A 18 6.37 16.24 -19.68
C GLN A 18 5.70 16.17 -18.31
N LEU A 19 4.41 16.52 -18.22
CA LEU A 19 3.64 16.41 -16.98
C LEU A 19 3.45 14.95 -16.54
N GLN A 20 3.25 14.02 -17.49
CA GLN A 20 3.22 12.58 -17.21
C GLN A 20 4.58 12.05 -16.74
N LEU A 21 5.68 12.46 -17.37
CA LEU A 21 7.03 12.09 -16.95
C LEU A 21 7.36 12.62 -15.55
N LEU A 22 6.93 13.85 -15.24
CA LEU A 22 7.10 14.43 -13.91
C LEU A 22 6.27 13.69 -12.86
N HIS A 23 5.02 13.33 -13.17
CA HIS A 23 4.20 12.46 -12.31
C HIS A 23 4.84 11.09 -12.10
N LEU A 24 5.38 10.48 -13.16
CA LEU A 24 6.08 9.21 -13.10
C LEU A 24 7.29 9.28 -12.18
N TRP A 25 8.12 10.31 -12.35
CA TRP A 25 9.33 10.51 -11.55
C TRP A 25 8.98 10.78 -10.08
N LEU A 26 7.99 11.63 -9.82
CA LEU A 26 7.50 11.90 -8.47
C LEU A 26 6.98 10.62 -7.80
N PHE A 27 6.12 9.87 -8.49
CA PHE A 27 5.56 8.62 -7.99
C PHE A 27 6.65 7.57 -7.73
N LEU A 28 7.66 7.47 -8.62
CA LEU A 28 8.79 6.57 -8.45
C LEU A 28 9.62 6.90 -7.21
N ASN A 29 9.92 8.18 -6.97
CA ASN A 29 10.68 8.60 -5.79
C ASN A 29 9.90 8.38 -4.50
N ILE A 30 8.61 8.70 -4.48
CA ILE A 30 7.73 8.42 -3.33
C ILE A 30 7.71 6.91 -3.05
N SER A 31 7.55 6.09 -4.10
CA SER A 31 7.53 4.63 -3.98
C SER A 31 8.87 4.09 -3.46
N LEU A 32 10.01 4.60 -3.94
CA LEU A 32 11.33 4.19 -3.48
C LEU A 32 11.58 4.58 -2.03
N ALA A 33 11.19 5.80 -1.64
CA ALA A 33 11.28 6.27 -0.26
C ALA A 33 10.42 5.41 0.68
N ALA A 34 9.20 5.07 0.27
CA ALA A 34 8.32 4.18 1.03
C ALA A 34 8.88 2.76 1.10
N LEU A 35 9.42 2.21 0.01
CA LEU A 35 10.07 0.89 -0.01
C LEU A 35 11.25 0.82 0.97
N LEU A 36 12.10 1.85 0.97
CA LEU A 36 13.21 1.98 1.90
C LEU A 36 12.72 2.14 3.34
N GLY A 37 11.71 2.98 3.58
CA GLY A 37 11.13 3.18 4.91
C GLY A 37 10.56 1.89 5.51
N ASN A 38 9.72 1.18 4.75
CA ASN A 38 9.13 -0.08 5.19
C ASN A 38 10.17 -1.20 5.33
N GLY A 39 11.16 -1.26 4.43
CA GLY A 39 12.27 -2.19 4.53
C GLY A 39 13.13 -1.95 5.78
N LEU A 40 13.37 -0.70 6.14
CA LEU A 40 14.06 -0.32 7.38
C LEU A 40 13.26 -0.72 8.62
N ILE A 41 11.93 -0.55 8.62
CA ILE A 41 11.06 -0.99 9.72
C ILE A 41 11.17 -2.51 9.90
N ILE A 42 11.07 -3.29 8.82
CA ILE A 42 11.19 -4.75 8.88
C ILE A 42 12.58 -5.17 9.39
N SER A 43 13.64 -4.53 8.87
CA SER A 43 15.02 -4.79 9.29
C SER A 43 15.24 -4.45 10.76
N ALA A 44 14.68 -3.33 11.25
CA ALA A 44 14.75 -2.93 12.65
C ALA A 44 14.03 -3.94 13.56
N VAL A 45 12.84 -4.42 13.15
CA VAL A 45 12.10 -5.46 13.87
C VAL A 45 12.89 -6.77 13.90
N ALA A 46 13.50 -7.17 12.78
CA ALA A 46 14.30 -8.40 12.69
C ALA A 46 15.59 -8.33 13.53
N CYS A 47 16.26 -7.17 13.55
CA CYS A 47 17.46 -6.94 14.36
C CYS A 47 17.16 -6.84 15.86
N HIS A 48 15.94 -6.46 16.26
CA HIS A 48 15.52 -6.35 17.66
C HIS A 48 14.57 -7.47 18.06
N HIS A 49 15.08 -8.70 17.97
CA HIS A 49 14.33 -9.92 18.30
C HIS A 49 13.82 -9.98 19.77
N HIS A 50 14.31 -9.09 20.65
CA HIS A 50 14.06 -9.11 22.09
C HIS A 50 12.91 -8.20 22.58
N LEU A 51 12.27 -7.40 21.70
CA LEU A 51 11.09 -6.60 22.06
C LEU A 51 9.82 -7.22 21.48
N HIS A 52 9.31 -8.25 22.16
CA HIS A 52 8.08 -8.96 21.81
C HIS A 52 6.81 -8.15 22.19
N THR A 53 6.69 -6.92 21.69
CA THR A 53 5.45 -6.12 21.89
C THR A 53 4.49 -6.32 20.71
N PRO A 54 3.17 -6.42 20.96
CA PRO A 54 2.15 -6.63 19.92
C PRO A 54 2.19 -5.57 18.82
N MET A 55 2.61 -4.35 19.16
CA MET A 55 2.79 -3.23 18.23
C MET A 55 3.79 -3.54 17.09
N TYR A 56 4.92 -4.20 17.37
CA TYR A 56 5.89 -4.53 16.32
C TYR A 56 5.38 -5.59 15.34
N PHE A 57 4.54 -6.52 15.81
CA PHE A 57 3.88 -7.49 14.95
C PHE A 57 2.92 -6.79 13.97
N PHE A 58 2.12 -5.84 14.44
CA PHE A 58 1.25 -5.04 13.56
C PHE A 58 2.04 -4.17 12.58
N LEU A 59 3.12 -3.52 13.03
CA LEU A 59 4.01 -2.75 12.15
C LEU A 59 4.65 -3.61 11.05
N LEU A 60 5.01 -4.85 11.36
CA LEU A 60 5.55 -5.79 10.37
C LEU A 60 4.47 -6.19 9.35
N ASN A 61 3.24 -6.46 9.78
CA ASN A 61 2.12 -6.73 8.88
C ASN A 61 1.79 -5.51 8.00
N LEU A 62 1.80 -4.31 8.58
CA LEU A 62 1.53 -3.06 7.88
C LEU A 62 2.59 -2.79 6.81
N SER A 63 3.87 -2.89 7.16
CA SER A 63 4.98 -2.69 6.22
C SER A 63 5.01 -3.73 5.09
N LEU A 64 4.64 -4.98 5.37
CA LEU A 64 4.49 -6.01 4.33
C LEU A 64 3.33 -5.71 3.38
N THR A 65 2.21 -5.21 3.92
CA THR A 65 1.02 -4.82 3.14
C THR A 65 1.35 -3.63 2.24
N ASP A 66 2.04 -2.62 2.76
CA ASP A 66 2.47 -1.43 2.01
C ASP A 66 3.46 -1.80 0.89
N LEU A 67 4.44 -2.67 1.17
CA LEU A 67 5.33 -3.24 0.16
C LEU A 67 4.55 -3.97 -0.95
N GLY A 68 3.52 -4.75 -0.60
CA GLY A 68 2.64 -5.40 -1.56
C GLY A 68 1.86 -4.40 -2.42
N SER A 69 1.39 -3.31 -1.82
CA SER A 69 0.66 -2.21 -2.49
C SER A 69 1.55 -1.48 -3.49
N ILE A 70 2.78 -1.15 -3.09
CA ILE A 70 3.77 -0.52 -3.96
C ILE A 70 4.14 -1.46 -5.12
N CYS A 71 4.44 -2.73 -4.84
CA CYS A 71 4.79 -3.72 -5.86
C CYS A 71 3.68 -3.98 -6.88
N THR A 72 2.42 -3.86 -6.49
CA THR A 72 1.27 -4.05 -7.42
C THR A 72 0.91 -2.78 -8.19
N SER A 73 1.14 -1.60 -7.60
CA SER A 73 0.80 -0.30 -8.20
C SER A 73 1.89 0.26 -9.13
N VAL A 74 3.17 0.12 -8.76
CA VAL A 74 4.32 0.68 -9.50
C VAL A 74 4.47 0.13 -10.92
N PRO A 75 4.39 -1.19 -11.18
CA PRO A 75 4.58 -1.72 -12.52
C PRO A 75 3.57 -1.16 -13.53
N LYS A 76 2.32 -0.89 -13.09
CA LYS A 76 1.29 -0.33 -13.97
C LYS A 76 1.44 1.17 -14.21
N ALA A 77 1.86 1.94 -13.20
CA ALA A 77 2.17 3.35 -13.37
C ALA A 77 3.35 3.57 -14.34
N MET A 78 4.34 2.66 -14.35
CA MET A 78 5.50 2.71 -15.26
C MET A 78 5.22 2.18 -16.67
N HIS A 79 4.30 1.24 -16.83
CA HIS A 79 3.98 0.66 -18.14
C HIS A 79 3.14 1.60 -19.03
N ASN A 80 2.24 2.39 -18.44
CA ASN A 80 1.26 3.21 -19.16
C ASN A 80 1.88 4.33 -20.05
N PRO A 81 2.97 5.02 -19.67
CA PRO A 81 3.58 6.05 -20.50
C PRO A 81 4.61 5.52 -21.52
N LEU A 82 5.18 4.33 -21.28
CA LEU A 82 6.33 3.83 -22.04
C LEU A 82 5.96 3.02 -23.29
N TRP A 83 4.77 2.42 -23.34
CA TRP A 83 4.47 1.36 -24.32
C TRP A 83 3.23 1.54 -25.18
N ASP A 84 2.49 2.66 -25.06
CA ASP A 84 1.30 3.01 -25.86
C ASP A 84 0.25 1.88 -25.99
N THR A 85 0.30 0.87 -25.13
CA THR A 85 -0.57 -0.30 -25.14
C THR A 85 -1.64 -0.11 -24.08
N ARG A 86 -2.67 0.64 -24.47
CA ARG A 86 -3.82 1.02 -23.65
C ARG A 86 -4.82 -0.12 -23.43
N THR A 87 -4.35 -1.36 -23.22
CA THR A 87 -5.23 -2.54 -23.13
C THR A 87 -4.85 -3.41 -21.93
N ILE A 88 -5.33 -3.01 -20.75
CA ILE A 88 -5.42 -3.93 -19.60
C ILE A 88 -6.57 -4.90 -19.90
N SER A 89 -6.29 -6.21 -19.84
CA SER A 89 -7.33 -7.23 -19.93
C SER A 89 -8.36 -7.05 -18.81
N TYR A 90 -9.64 -7.31 -19.08
CA TYR A 90 -10.72 -7.23 -18.07
C TYR A 90 -10.36 -8.00 -16.79
N ALA A 91 -9.83 -9.23 -16.93
CA ALA A 91 -9.36 -10.01 -15.78
C ALA A 91 -8.24 -9.30 -15.00
N GLY A 92 -7.28 -8.69 -15.69
CA GLY A 92 -6.19 -7.92 -15.06
C GLY A 92 -6.61 -6.58 -14.47
N CYS A 93 -7.79 -6.06 -14.81
CA CYS A 93 -8.42 -4.91 -14.16
C CYS A 93 -9.11 -5.35 -12.86
N VAL A 94 -9.92 -6.41 -12.93
CA VAL A 94 -10.63 -6.97 -11.76
C VAL A 94 -9.64 -7.44 -10.69
N THR A 95 -8.59 -8.18 -11.07
CA THR A 95 -7.55 -8.61 -10.11
C THR A 95 -6.83 -7.42 -9.47
N GLN A 96 -6.61 -6.33 -10.20
CA GLN A 96 -5.96 -5.14 -9.64
C GLN A 96 -6.87 -4.43 -8.64
N LEU A 97 -8.15 -4.24 -8.98
CA LEU A 97 -9.12 -3.63 -8.06
C LEU A 97 -9.28 -4.47 -6.80
N PHE A 98 -9.38 -5.79 -6.95
CA PHE A 98 -9.47 -6.72 -5.83
C PHE A 98 -8.27 -6.62 -4.89
N LEU A 99 -7.05 -6.66 -5.45
CA LEU A 99 -5.83 -6.52 -4.66
C LEU A 99 -5.74 -5.15 -3.98
N LEU A 100 -6.14 -4.07 -4.67
CA LEU A 100 -6.11 -2.72 -4.10
C LEU A 100 -7.09 -2.59 -2.92
N PHE A 101 -8.32 -3.06 -3.06
CA PHE A 101 -9.31 -3.07 -1.97
C PHE A 101 -8.84 -3.92 -0.79
N LEU A 102 -8.25 -5.08 -1.06
CA LEU A 102 -7.75 -5.97 -0.03
C LEU A 102 -6.58 -5.34 0.75
N LEU A 103 -5.62 -4.73 0.06
CA LEU A 103 -4.45 -4.11 0.68
C LEU A 103 -4.85 -2.86 1.49
N LEU A 104 -5.62 -1.94 0.91
CA LEU A 104 -6.12 -0.74 1.60
C LEU A 104 -7.00 -1.07 2.81
N GLY A 105 -7.90 -2.06 2.66
CA GLY A 105 -8.76 -2.50 3.76
C GLY A 105 -7.94 -3.10 4.91
N THR A 106 -6.88 -3.83 4.58
CA THR A 106 -5.98 -4.44 5.56
C THR A 106 -5.16 -3.38 6.28
N GLU A 107 -4.58 -2.42 5.56
CA GLU A 107 -3.89 -1.26 6.15
C GLU A 107 -4.77 -0.50 7.14
N PHE A 108 -5.99 -0.15 6.72
CA PHE A 108 -6.93 0.57 7.57
C PHE A 108 -7.32 -0.22 8.82
N SER A 109 -7.54 -1.53 8.67
CA SER A 109 -7.89 -2.41 9.78
C SER A 109 -6.73 -2.55 10.77
N LEU A 110 -5.49 -2.73 10.28
CA LEU A 110 -4.29 -2.81 11.11
C LEU A 110 -4.05 -1.48 11.86
N LEU A 111 -4.18 -0.33 11.19
CA LEU A 111 -4.06 0.98 11.82
C LEU A 111 -5.12 1.20 12.91
N THR A 112 -6.36 0.76 12.66
CA THR A 112 -7.46 0.82 13.63
C THR A 112 -7.14 -0.04 14.86
N ILE A 113 -6.63 -1.25 14.66
CA ILE A 113 -6.21 -2.13 15.77
C ILE A 113 -5.07 -1.47 16.54
N MET A 114 -4.04 -0.94 15.89
CA MET A 114 -2.93 -0.26 16.56
C MET A 114 -3.35 0.97 17.38
N TYR A 115 -4.30 1.75 16.86
CA TYR A 115 -4.90 2.87 17.60
C TYR A 115 -5.68 2.39 18.82
N TYR A 116 -6.44 1.30 18.66
CA TYR A 116 -7.17 0.68 19.76
C TYR A 116 -6.23 0.11 20.83
N GLU A 117 -5.13 -0.54 20.45
CA GLU A 117 -4.11 -1.03 21.40
C GLU A 117 -3.53 0.13 22.21
N HIS A 118 -3.20 1.26 21.57
CA HIS A 118 -2.71 2.46 22.26
C HIS A 118 -3.76 3.04 23.21
N TYR A 119 -5.02 3.11 22.79
CA TYR A 119 -6.11 3.59 23.64
C TYR A 119 -6.26 2.72 24.90
N VAL A 120 -6.27 1.39 24.74
CA VAL A 120 -6.38 0.45 25.86
C VAL A 120 -5.16 0.51 26.77
N ALA A 121 -3.96 0.71 26.22
CA ALA A 121 -2.74 0.89 27.00
C ALA A 121 -2.82 2.10 27.94
N ILE A 122 -3.41 3.21 27.47
CA ILE A 122 -3.57 4.45 28.25
C ILE A 122 -4.71 4.31 29.27
N CYS A 123 -5.86 3.82 28.84
CA CYS A 123 -7.05 3.77 29.70
C CYS A 123 -7.04 2.63 30.72
N ASN A 124 -6.35 1.51 30.44
CA ASN A 124 -6.35 0.30 31.26
C ASN A 124 -4.94 -0.33 31.39
N ALA A 125 -3.94 0.48 31.72
CA ALA A 125 -2.55 0.04 31.88
C ALA A 125 -2.36 -1.21 32.76
N LEU A 126 -3.18 -1.38 33.81
CA LEU A 126 -3.10 -2.51 34.75
C LEU A 126 -3.61 -3.85 34.17
N HIS A 127 -4.51 -3.82 33.19
CA HIS A 127 -5.09 -5.02 32.55
C HIS A 127 -4.51 -5.29 31.16
N TYR A 128 -3.67 -4.39 30.64
CA TYR A 128 -3.05 -4.50 29.32
C TYR A 128 -2.27 -5.82 29.15
N GLY A 129 -1.52 -6.23 30.17
CA GLY A 129 -0.72 -7.46 30.14
C GLY A 129 -1.53 -8.76 30.11
N SER A 130 -2.79 -8.77 30.58
CA SER A 130 -3.65 -9.95 30.54
C SER A 130 -4.56 -10.00 29.31
N LEU A 131 -4.98 -8.83 28.78
CA LEU A 131 -5.82 -8.74 27.58
C LEU A 131 -5.02 -8.85 26.28
N LEU A 132 -3.86 -8.20 26.19
CA LEU A 132 -3.08 -8.07 24.95
C LEU A 132 -1.90 -9.04 24.90
N GLY A 133 -2.22 -10.33 25.01
CA GLY A 133 -1.25 -11.38 24.72
C GLY A 133 -0.95 -11.48 23.21
N SER A 134 0.25 -11.93 22.86
CA SER A 134 0.67 -12.17 21.45
C SER A 134 -0.33 -13.04 20.66
N ARG A 135 -1.01 -13.98 21.33
CA ARG A 135 -2.05 -14.82 20.69
C ARG A 135 -3.32 -14.04 20.35
N ALA A 136 -3.77 -13.15 21.23
CA ALA A 136 -4.94 -12.31 20.98
C ALA A 136 -4.67 -11.35 19.81
N CYS A 137 -3.47 -10.75 19.78
CA CYS A 137 -2.97 -9.94 18.68
C CYS A 137 -2.99 -10.70 17.33
N ALA A 138 -2.49 -11.95 17.31
CA ALA A 138 -2.55 -12.79 16.12
C ALA A 138 -3.98 -13.12 15.67
N HIS A 139 -4.89 -13.39 16.60
CA HIS A 139 -6.31 -13.62 16.28
C HIS A 139 -6.99 -12.36 15.73
N MET A 140 -6.71 -11.18 16.29
CA MET A 140 -7.25 -9.91 15.78
C MET A 140 -6.74 -9.61 14.37
N ALA A 141 -5.44 -9.82 14.12
CA ALA A 141 -4.88 -9.70 12.78
C ALA A 141 -5.53 -10.68 11.80
N ALA A 142 -5.63 -11.96 12.16
CA ALA A 142 -6.27 -12.97 11.31
C ALA A 142 -7.74 -12.63 11.01
N ALA A 143 -8.47 -12.12 12.01
CA ALA A 143 -9.85 -11.66 11.82
C ALA A 143 -9.92 -10.46 10.87
N ALA A 144 -9.01 -9.49 11.00
CA ALA A 144 -8.93 -8.35 10.08
C ALA A 144 -8.63 -8.76 8.64
N TRP A 145 -7.66 -9.67 8.44
CA TRP A 145 -7.36 -10.23 7.12
C TRP A 145 -8.58 -10.96 6.53
N ALA A 146 -9.27 -11.77 7.34
CA ALA A 146 -10.44 -12.52 6.89
C ALA A 146 -11.63 -11.61 6.53
N THR A 147 -11.92 -10.59 7.34
CA THR A 147 -13.03 -9.66 7.07
C THR A 147 -12.78 -8.82 5.83
N VAL A 148 -11.56 -8.32 5.66
CA VAL A 148 -11.17 -7.54 4.48
C VAL A 148 -11.19 -8.42 3.23
N PHE A 149 -10.69 -9.66 3.30
CA PHE A 149 -10.74 -10.61 2.20
C PHE A 149 -12.19 -10.89 1.76
N LEU A 150 -13.07 -11.15 2.71
CA LEU A 150 -14.49 -11.41 2.42
C LEU A 150 -15.17 -10.17 1.81
N SER A 151 -14.86 -8.98 2.34
CA SER A 151 -15.38 -7.72 1.82
C SER A 151 -14.90 -7.44 0.40
N ALA A 152 -13.60 -7.65 0.13
CA ALA A 152 -13.03 -7.50 -1.20
C ALA A 152 -13.68 -8.46 -2.20
N LEU A 153 -13.94 -9.71 -1.81
CA LEU A 153 -14.65 -10.70 -2.63
C LEU A 153 -16.10 -10.31 -2.93
N LEU A 154 -16.77 -9.63 -2.00
CA LEU A 154 -18.15 -9.17 -2.21
C LEU A 154 -18.21 -7.92 -3.11
N HIS A 155 -17.17 -7.09 -3.08
CA HIS A 155 -17.11 -5.83 -3.82
C HIS A 155 -16.45 -5.90 -5.20
N THR A 156 -15.87 -7.04 -5.58
CA THR A 156 -15.25 -7.26 -6.90
C THR A 156 -15.88 -8.40 -7.66
#